data_AF-A0A944ZC43-F1
#
_entry.id   AF-A0A944ZC43-F1
#
_cell.length_a   1.000
_cell.length_b   1.000
_cell.length_c   1.000
_cell.angle_alpha   90.00
_cell.angle_beta   90.00
_cell.angle_gamma   90.00
#
_symmetry.space_group_name_H-M   'P 1'
#
loop_
_entity.id
_entity.type
_entity.pdbx_description
1 polymer ?
#
loop_
_entity_poly.entity_id
_entity_poly.type
_entity_poly.pdbx_seq_one_letter_code
_entity_poly.pdbx_strand_id
1 'polypeptide(L)'
;MKSIFIKLGISFLYLTQLHAVDWGKLDSLDGKYYLDGQLFSGQAIKHLDTGLMEGGFQDGIRHGLWLKLNRIGEPILIGYYEMGLKHGEWKQWYDDERKRRKELEANFIQNKYDGPYKEWYENGKKSIFGTYVNGLEQGKYQEWHENGKKALKT
;
A
#
# COMPACT_ATOMS: atom_id res chain seq x y z
N MET A 1 18.61 10.19 -13.61
CA MET A 1 17.37 10.67 -12.97
C MET A 1 17.45 10.34 -11.49
N LYS A 2 17.52 11.36 -10.64
CA LYS A 2 17.65 11.17 -9.18
C LYS A 2 16.29 10.72 -8.67
N SER A 3 16.22 9.51 -8.11
CA SER A 3 15.05 9.01 -7.39
C SER A 3 14.80 9.97 -6.22
N ILE A 4 13.70 10.70 -6.28
CA ILE A 4 13.23 11.58 -5.21
C ILE A 4 12.70 10.65 -4.12
N PHE A 5 13.57 10.27 -3.20
CA PHE A 5 13.13 9.77 -1.90
C PHE A 5 12.45 10.95 -1.20
N ILE A 6 11.12 11.01 -1.28
CA ILE A 6 10.35 11.89 -0.42
C ILE A 6 10.62 11.41 1.00
N LYS A 7 11.53 12.10 1.70
CA LYS A 7 11.60 12.04 3.16
C LYS A 7 10.32 12.70 3.68
N LEU A 8 9.23 11.95 3.68
CA LEU A 8 8.05 12.25 4.50
C LEU A 8 8.53 12.13 5.94
N GLY A 9 9.10 13.22 6.45
CA GLY A 9 9.47 13.32 7.86
C GLY A 9 8.22 13.22 8.71
N ILE A 10 8.38 12.72 9.93
CA ILE A 10 7.32 12.61 10.94
C ILE A 10 6.46 13.89 10.99
N SER A 11 7.07 15.07 10.85
CA SER A 11 6.36 16.36 10.79
C SER A 11 5.29 16.51 9.70
N PHE A 12 5.46 15.90 8.52
CA PHE A 12 4.48 16.00 7.43
C PHE A 12 3.27 15.10 7.68
N LEU A 13 3.49 13.89 8.21
CA LEU A 13 2.43 12.97 8.63
C LEU A 13 1.56 13.56 9.75
N TYR A 14 2.18 14.24 10.72
CA TYR A 14 1.44 14.93 11.79
C TYR A 14 0.54 16.06 11.26
N LEU A 15 1.00 16.82 10.26
CA LEU A 15 0.22 17.92 9.70
C LEU A 15 -0.99 17.42 8.91
N THR A 16 -0.85 16.30 8.19
CA THR A 16 -1.98 15.68 7.47
C THR A 16 -3.03 15.11 8.42
N GLN A 17 -2.62 14.57 9.57
CA GLN A 17 -3.55 14.04 10.57
C GLN A 17 -4.39 15.12 11.25
N LEU A 18 -3.87 16.34 11.44
CA LEU A 18 -4.60 17.44 12.10
C LEU A 18 -5.89 17.82 11.34
N HIS A 19 -5.91 17.64 10.02
CA HIS A 19 -7.04 17.99 9.15
C HIS A 19 -7.78 16.76 8.59
N ALA A 20 -7.44 15.55 9.04
CA ALA A 20 -8.06 14.35 8.55
C ALA A 20 -9.45 14.12 9.16
N VAL A 21 -10.38 13.67 8.34
CA VAL A 21 -11.72 13.27 8.77
C VAL A 21 -11.66 11.84 9.30
N ASP A 22 -12.35 11.56 10.41
CA ASP A 22 -12.54 10.17 10.83
C ASP A 22 -13.35 9.43 9.76
N TRP A 23 -12.79 8.36 9.19
CA TRP A 23 -13.44 7.54 8.18
C TRP A 23 -14.79 7.03 8.68
N GLY A 24 -14.98 6.76 9.97
CA GLY A 24 -16.28 6.36 10.51
C GLY A 24 -17.42 7.36 10.26
N LYS A 25 -17.11 8.60 9.87
CA LYS A 25 -18.08 9.65 9.50
C LYS A 25 -18.40 9.70 8.00
N LEU A 26 -17.72 8.90 7.18
CA LEU A 26 -17.94 8.87 5.74
C LEU A 26 -18.99 7.81 5.39
N ASP A 27 -20.04 8.23 4.72
CA ASP A 27 -20.98 7.31 4.07
C ASP A 27 -20.34 6.73 2.82
N SER A 28 -20.66 5.48 2.48
CA SER A 28 -20.25 4.87 1.22
C SER A 28 -21.44 4.41 0.40
N LEU A 29 -21.46 4.80 -0.87
CA LEU A 29 -22.47 4.41 -1.85
C LEU A 29 -21.77 4.19 -3.20
N ASP A 30 -21.99 3.04 -3.82
CA ASP A 30 -21.42 2.65 -5.12
C ASP A 30 -19.90 2.86 -5.25
N GLY A 31 -19.17 2.56 -4.17
CA GLY A 31 -17.71 2.67 -4.12
C GLY A 31 -17.19 4.10 -4.01
N LYS A 32 -18.08 5.10 -3.89
CA LYS A 32 -17.73 6.48 -3.55
C LYS A 32 -17.96 6.75 -2.07
N TYR A 33 -17.28 7.77 -1.56
CA TYR A 33 -17.33 8.20 -0.17
C TYR A 33 -17.86 9.62 -0.06
N TYR A 34 -18.70 9.85 0.95
CA TYR A 34 -19.42 11.08 1.16
C TYR A 34 -19.24 11.57 2.59
N LEU A 35 -19.16 12.88 2.79
CA LEU A 35 -19.27 13.53 4.09
C LEU A 35 -20.48 14.47 4.04
N ASP A 36 -21.44 14.28 4.94
CA ASP A 36 -22.67 15.07 5.00
C ASP A 36 -23.41 15.13 3.64
N GLY A 37 -23.46 13.99 2.94
CA GLY A 37 -24.12 13.84 1.65
C GLY A 37 -23.36 14.40 0.44
N GLN A 38 -22.17 14.98 0.62
CA GLN A 38 -21.33 15.49 -0.48
C GLN A 38 -20.14 14.57 -0.75
N LEU A 39 -19.72 14.47 -2.02
CA LEU A 39 -18.53 13.70 -2.39
C LEU A 39 -17.31 14.20 -1.62
N PHE A 40 -16.65 13.27 -0.93
CA PHE A 40 -15.56 13.63 -0.04
C PHE A 40 -14.24 13.81 -0.80
N SER A 41 -13.61 14.97 -0.61
CA SER A 41 -12.26 15.28 -1.06
C SER A 41 -11.44 15.73 0.14
N GLY A 42 -10.39 14.98 0.48
CA GLY A 42 -9.59 15.24 1.67
C GLY A 42 -8.91 13.99 2.21
N GLN A 43 -8.22 14.14 3.34
CA GLN A 43 -7.61 13.03 4.06
C GLN A 43 -8.61 12.41 5.03
N ALA A 44 -8.62 11.09 5.13
CA ALA A 44 -9.33 10.39 6.19
C ALA A 44 -8.40 9.49 7.00
N ILE A 45 -8.72 9.33 8.27
CA ILE A 45 -8.04 8.46 9.21
C ILE A 45 -9.03 7.45 9.79
N LYS A 46 -8.56 6.24 10.06
CA LYS A 46 -9.31 5.21 10.77
C LYS A 46 -8.42 4.60 11.84
N HIS A 47 -8.85 4.75 13.09
CA HIS A 47 -8.23 4.05 14.20
C HIS A 47 -8.69 2.59 14.17
N LEU A 48 -7.72 1.67 14.26
CA LEU A 48 -7.93 0.23 14.26
C LEU A 48 -7.37 -0.32 15.56
N ASP A 49 -7.90 -1.46 16.04
CA ASP A 49 -7.29 -2.15 17.18
C ASP A 49 -5.83 -2.53 16.92
N THR A 50 -5.47 -2.72 15.65
CA THR A 50 -4.11 -3.07 15.20
C THR A 50 -3.23 -1.86 14.88
N GLY A 51 -3.73 -0.62 14.99
CA GLY A 51 -2.97 0.59 14.67
C GLY A 51 -3.80 1.67 13.99
N LEU A 52 -3.29 2.25 12.91
CA LEU A 52 -3.91 3.38 12.20
C LEU A 52 -3.93 3.11 10.70
N MET A 53 -4.97 3.55 10.03
CA MET A 53 -5.01 3.62 8.58
C MET A 53 -5.33 5.05 8.16
N GLU A 54 -4.61 5.58 7.18
CA GLU A 54 -4.85 6.93 6.66
C GLU A 54 -4.67 6.97 5.15
N GLY A 55 -5.43 7.85 4.50
CA GLY A 55 -5.34 8.03 3.07
C GLY A 55 -6.28 9.10 2.52
N GLY A 56 -5.98 9.54 1.31
CA GLY A 56 -6.70 10.59 0.63
C GLY A 56 -7.86 10.10 -0.23
N PHE A 57 -8.83 10.98 -0.41
CA PHE A 57 -9.94 10.88 -1.35
C PHE A 57 -10.00 12.12 -2.23
N GLN A 58 -10.42 11.94 -3.48
CA GLN A 58 -10.79 12.98 -4.42
C GLN A 58 -12.12 12.59 -5.05
N ASP A 59 -13.12 13.46 -4.93
CA ASP A 59 -14.49 13.27 -5.43
C ASP A 59 -15.10 11.94 -4.99
N GLY A 60 -14.85 11.60 -3.72
CA GLY A 60 -15.29 10.37 -3.07
C GLY A 60 -14.49 9.14 -3.49
N ILE A 61 -13.40 9.26 -4.23
CA ILE A 61 -12.62 8.14 -4.74
C ILE A 61 -11.22 8.17 -4.13
N ARG A 62 -10.67 7.01 -3.71
CA ARG A 62 -9.31 6.96 -3.14
C ARG A 62 -8.28 7.57 -4.08
N HIS A 63 -7.47 8.50 -3.56
CA HIS A 63 -6.47 9.22 -4.34
C HIS A 63 -5.28 9.61 -3.45
N GLY A 64 -4.07 9.54 -3.99
CA GLY A 64 -2.83 9.89 -3.31
C GLY A 64 -2.25 8.76 -2.46
N LEU A 65 -1.43 9.13 -1.48
CA LEU A 65 -0.74 8.21 -0.58
C LEU A 65 -1.72 7.56 0.40
N TRP A 66 -1.53 6.27 0.63
CA TRP A 66 -2.27 5.45 1.57
C TRP A 66 -1.30 4.68 2.46
N LEU A 67 -1.57 4.71 3.76
CA LEU A 67 -0.73 4.14 4.79
C LEU A 67 -1.57 3.28 5.75
N LYS A 68 -1.02 2.14 6.13
CA LYS A 68 -1.43 1.43 7.34
C LYS A 68 -0.23 1.36 8.26
N LEU A 69 -0.39 1.87 9.47
CA LEU A 69 0.59 1.85 10.54
C LEU A 69 0.16 0.83 11.59
N ASN A 70 1.11 0.15 12.22
CA ASN A 70 0.84 -0.68 13.40
C ASN A 70 0.69 0.18 14.67
N ARG A 71 0.48 -0.48 15.82
CA ARG A 71 0.26 0.18 17.12
C ARG A 71 1.40 1.10 17.58
N ILE A 72 2.62 0.87 17.10
CA ILE A 72 3.80 1.68 17.45
C ILE A 72 4.13 2.72 16.36
N GLY A 73 3.26 2.89 15.36
CA GLY A 73 3.42 3.88 14.30
C GLY A 73 4.35 3.47 13.16
N GLU A 74 4.79 2.21 13.10
CA GLU A 74 5.58 1.73 11.97
C GLU A 74 4.68 1.37 10.78
N PRO A 75 5.08 1.68 9.53
CA PRO A 75 4.29 1.33 8.36
C PRO A 75 4.33 -0.19 8.09
N ILE A 76 3.13 -0.76 7.92
CA ILE A 76 2.90 -2.14 7.49
C ILE A 76 2.23 -2.21 6.11
N LEU A 77 1.75 -1.08 5.59
CA LEU A 77 1.38 -0.89 4.20
C LEU A 77 1.67 0.56 3.78
N ILE A 78 2.27 0.71 2.60
CA ILE A 78 2.47 1.99 1.90
C ILE A 78 2.07 1.76 0.45
N GLY A 79 1.20 2.61 -0.09
CA GLY A 79 0.81 2.53 -1.48
C GLY A 79 0.19 3.82 -1.96
N TYR A 80 0.08 3.96 -3.28
CA TYR A 80 -0.60 5.10 -3.88
C TYR A 80 -1.82 4.65 -4.67
N TYR A 81 -2.88 5.45 -4.59
CA TYR A 81 -4.04 5.34 -5.45
C TYR A 81 -4.11 6.54 -6.38
N GLU A 82 -4.54 6.31 -7.62
CA GLU A 82 -4.94 7.34 -8.55
C GLU A 82 -6.34 6.99 -9.03
N MET A 83 -7.32 7.83 -8.70
CA MET A 83 -8.73 7.64 -9.06
C MET A 83 -9.25 6.23 -8.71
N GLY A 84 -8.89 5.74 -7.52
CA GLY A 84 -9.39 4.48 -6.97
C GLY A 84 -8.55 3.25 -7.35
N LEU A 85 -7.60 3.41 -8.28
CA LEU A 85 -6.75 2.34 -8.77
C LEU A 85 -5.36 2.43 -8.16
N LYS A 86 -4.75 1.30 -7.78
CA LYS A 86 -3.36 1.25 -7.34
C LYS A 86 -2.46 1.80 -8.45
N HIS A 87 -1.58 2.71 -8.08
CA HIS A 87 -0.59 3.32 -8.97
C HIS A 87 0.74 3.45 -8.20
N GLY A 88 1.88 3.39 -8.90
CA GLY A 88 3.20 3.60 -8.34
C GLY A 88 3.68 2.48 -7.41
N GLU A 89 4.65 2.80 -6.56
CA GLU A 89 5.26 1.84 -5.63
C GLU A 89 4.31 1.46 -4.50
N TRP A 90 4.28 0.16 -4.20
CA TRP A 90 3.55 -0.45 -3.10
C TRP A 90 4.50 -1.31 -2.28
N LYS A 91 4.42 -1.16 -0.96
CA LYS A 91 5.23 -1.90 0.02
C LYS A 91 4.32 -2.41 1.12
N GLN A 92 4.50 -3.67 1.49
CA GLN A 92 3.73 -4.31 2.57
C GLN A 92 4.67 -5.14 3.44
N TRP A 93 4.30 -5.27 4.71
CA TRP A 93 5.05 -6.03 5.70
C TRP A 93 4.11 -6.93 6.49
N TYR A 94 4.55 -8.16 6.74
CA TYR A 94 4.06 -8.96 7.85
C TYR A 94 4.44 -8.27 9.15
N ASP A 95 3.54 -8.32 10.13
CA ASP A 95 3.76 -7.79 11.47
C ASP A 95 3.14 -8.72 12.52
N ASP A 96 3.97 -9.19 13.44
CA ASP A 96 3.61 -10.05 14.57
C ASP A 96 3.67 -9.31 15.91
N GLU A 97 3.56 -7.98 15.87
CA GLU A 97 3.71 -7.02 16.97
C GLU A 97 5.13 -6.92 17.55
N ARG A 98 5.99 -7.92 17.34
CA ARG A 98 7.39 -7.92 17.81
C ARG A 98 8.35 -7.44 16.74
N LYS A 99 8.11 -7.82 15.48
CA LYS A 99 9.01 -7.52 14.36
C LYS A 99 8.30 -7.55 13.01
N ARG A 100 8.40 -6.43 12.28
CA ARG A 100 8.02 -6.39 10.87
C ARG A 100 9.01 -7.10 9.94
N ARG A 101 8.47 -7.77 8.91
CA ARG A 101 9.23 -8.44 7.84
C ARG A 101 8.60 -8.09 6.50
N LYS A 102 9.42 -7.85 5.47
CA LYS A 102 8.88 -7.51 4.14
C LYS A 102 7.98 -8.65 3.65
N GLU A 103 6.84 -8.27 3.11
CA GLU A 103 5.88 -9.17 2.45
C GLU A 103 5.91 -8.90 0.95
N LEU A 104 5.81 -7.62 0.55
CA LEU A 104 5.67 -7.21 -0.84
C LEU A 104 6.45 -5.93 -1.14
N GLU A 105 7.08 -5.90 -2.31
CA GLU A 105 7.49 -4.69 -3.01
C GLU A 105 7.05 -4.84 -4.48
N ALA A 106 6.15 -3.98 -4.93
CA ALA A 106 5.64 -4.01 -6.29
C ALA A 106 5.41 -2.60 -6.82
N ASN A 107 5.35 -2.45 -8.15
CA ASN A 107 4.88 -1.23 -8.78
C ASN A 107 3.61 -1.52 -9.59
N PHE A 108 2.68 -0.57 -9.58
CA PHE A 108 1.39 -0.68 -10.23
C PHE A 108 1.16 0.47 -11.23
N ILE A 109 0.47 0.16 -12.33
CA ILE A 109 -0.17 1.15 -13.19
C ILE A 109 -1.62 0.72 -13.35
N GLN A 110 -2.56 1.52 -12.85
CA GLN A 110 -4.01 1.24 -12.96
C GLN A 110 -4.39 -0.18 -12.51
N ASN A 111 -4.03 -0.56 -11.28
CA ASN A 111 -4.21 -1.89 -10.68
C ASN A 111 -3.42 -3.05 -11.29
N LYS A 112 -2.66 -2.84 -12.37
CA LYS A 112 -1.83 -3.90 -12.98
C LYS A 112 -0.41 -3.80 -12.48
N TYR A 113 0.22 -4.94 -12.19
CA TYR A 113 1.66 -4.96 -11.93
C TYR A 113 2.43 -4.46 -13.14
N ASP A 114 3.35 -3.53 -12.91
CA ASP A 114 4.18 -2.96 -13.97
C ASP A 114 5.55 -2.60 -13.38
N GLY A 115 6.61 -3.25 -13.85
CA GLY A 115 7.95 -3.15 -13.28
C GLY A 115 8.31 -4.30 -12.33
N PRO A 116 9.30 -4.11 -11.45
CA PRO A 116 9.78 -5.14 -10.54
C PRO A 116 8.71 -5.57 -9.54
N TYR A 117 8.64 -6.88 -9.29
CA TYR A 117 7.78 -7.50 -8.30
C TYR A 117 8.62 -8.40 -7.39
N LYS A 118 8.49 -8.22 -6.09
CA LYS A 118 9.16 -9.05 -5.09
C LYS A 118 8.21 -9.37 -3.97
N GLU A 119 8.16 -10.64 -3.62
CA GLU A 119 7.37 -11.17 -2.54
C GLU A 119 8.23 -12.08 -1.67
N TRP A 120 7.96 -12.07 -0.38
CA TRP A 120 8.62 -12.90 0.62
C TRP A 120 7.59 -13.67 1.42
N TYR A 121 7.97 -14.86 1.89
CA TYR A 121 7.23 -15.57 2.91
C TYR A 121 7.36 -14.87 4.26
N GLU A 122 6.45 -15.18 5.18
CA GLU A 122 6.48 -14.62 6.53
C GLU A 122 7.80 -14.90 7.26
N ASN A 123 8.45 -16.04 7.00
CA ASN A 123 9.77 -16.36 7.54
C ASN A 123 10.92 -15.50 6.97
N GLY A 124 10.63 -14.58 6.04
CA GLY A 124 11.57 -13.66 5.39
C GLY A 124 12.32 -14.24 4.19
N LYS A 125 12.10 -15.51 3.83
CA LYS A 125 12.67 -16.10 2.62
C LYS A 125 11.92 -15.60 1.38
N LYS A 126 12.61 -15.60 0.25
CA LYS A 126 12.02 -15.21 -1.04
C LYS A 126 10.88 -16.16 -1.40
N SER A 127 9.78 -15.59 -1.89
CA SER A 127 8.65 -16.32 -2.47
C SER A 127 8.67 -16.15 -3.99
N ILE A 128 8.47 -14.93 -4.49
CA ILE A 128 8.42 -14.63 -5.93
C ILE A 128 9.24 -13.39 -6.23
N PHE A 129 10.10 -13.47 -7.25
CA PHE A 129 10.86 -12.35 -7.77
C PHE A 129 10.69 -12.34 -9.29
N GLY A 130 10.08 -11.28 -9.80
CA GLY A 130 9.73 -11.16 -11.21
C GLY A 130 9.76 -9.72 -11.70
N THR A 131 9.51 -9.57 -13.00
CA THR A 131 9.17 -8.30 -13.62
C THR A 131 7.87 -8.49 -14.37
N TYR A 132 6.98 -7.50 -14.31
CA TYR A 132 5.71 -7.50 -15.01
C TYR A 132 5.63 -6.28 -15.94
N VAL A 133 4.85 -6.40 -17.01
CA VAL A 133 4.46 -5.27 -17.87
C VAL A 133 2.97 -5.42 -18.14
N ASN A 134 2.18 -4.40 -17.81
CA ASN A 134 0.72 -4.42 -17.96
C ASN A 134 0.05 -5.66 -17.31
N GLY A 135 0.56 -6.11 -16.17
CA GLY A 135 0.06 -7.26 -15.42
C GLY A 135 0.52 -8.62 -15.95
N LEU A 136 1.29 -8.66 -17.03
CA LEU A 136 1.85 -9.89 -17.60
C LEU A 136 3.31 -10.05 -17.20
N GLU A 137 3.69 -11.26 -16.80
CA GLU A 137 5.07 -11.57 -16.48
C GLU A 137 5.97 -11.32 -17.72
N GLN A 138 7.10 -10.65 -17.50
CA GLN A 138 8.08 -10.35 -18.53
C GLN A 138 9.50 -10.57 -18.01
N GLY A 139 10.29 -11.35 -18.77
CA GLY A 139 11.70 -11.55 -18.48
C GLY A 139 11.98 -12.52 -17.33
N LYS A 140 12.85 -12.11 -16.39
CA LYS A 140 13.31 -12.99 -15.31
C LYS A 140 12.21 -13.16 -14.27
N TYR A 141 11.72 -14.39 -14.13
CA TYR A 141 10.85 -14.82 -13.06
C TYR A 141 11.52 -15.95 -12.28
N GLN A 142 11.43 -15.86 -10.97
CA GLN A 142 11.92 -16.87 -10.05
C GLN A 142 10.93 -17.03 -8.92
N GLU A 143 10.58 -18.27 -8.66
CA GLU A 143 9.71 -18.65 -7.56
C GLU A 143 10.44 -19.68 -6.71
N TRP A 144 10.20 -19.62 -5.40
CA TRP A 144 10.76 -20.54 -4.43
C TRP A 144 9.64 -21.03 -3.55
N HIS A 145 9.72 -22.29 -3.13
CA HIS A 145 8.91 -22.80 -2.02
C HIS A 145 9.43 -22.24 -0.69
N GLU A 146 8.62 -22.34 0.36
CA GLU A 146 8.96 -21.84 1.69
C GLU A 146 10.23 -22.49 2.29
N ASN A 147 10.56 -23.72 1.86
CA ASN A 147 11.81 -24.38 2.23
C ASN A 147 13.06 -23.74 1.57
N GLY A 148 12.89 -22.80 0.64
CA GLY A 148 13.94 -22.09 -0.09
C GLY A 148 14.37 -22.75 -1.39
N LYS A 149 13.81 -23.91 -1.77
CA LYS A 149 14.07 -24.54 -3.06
C LYS A 149 13.32 -23.81 -4.16
N LYS A 150 13.97 -23.59 -5.30
CA LYS A 150 13.31 -23.00 -6.47
C LYS A 150 12.16 -23.89 -6.93
N ALA A 151 11.00 -23.30 -7.16
CA ALA A 151 9.91 -23.96 -7.85
C ALA A 151 10.29 -24.13 -9.32
N LEU A 152 10.03 -25.31 -9.87
CA LEU A 152 10.17 -25.55 -11.30
C LEU A 152 8.93 -24.99 -11.98
N LYS A 153 9.12 -23.90 -12.74
CA LYS A 153 8.10 -23.42 -13.67
C LYS A 153 7.94 -24.48 -14.75
N THR A 154 6.78 -25.12 -14.82
CA THR A 154 6.45 -26.13 -15.83
C THR A 154 5.83 -25.47 -17.06
#